data_AF-A0A2E9D120-F1
#
_entry.id   AF-A0A2E9D120-F1
#
_cell.length_a   1.000
_cell.length_b   1.000
_cell.length_c   1.000
_cell.angle_alpha   90.00
_cell.angle_beta   90.00
_cell.angle_gamma   90.00
#
_symmetry.space_group_name_H-M   'P 1'
#
loop_
_entity.id
_entity.type
_entity.pdbx_description
1 polymer ?
#
loop_
_entity_poly.entity_id
_entity_poly.type
_entity_poly.pdbx_seq_one_letter_code
_entity_poly.pdbx_strand_id
1 'polypeptide(L)'
;MRQIIQSLMLPLCISVALAMPAACGEAIKPHNDSPSVAATTATAAFVETTAKNQAVSSDLPVPELKRWEKQMIKYGKKWGPTLNPEISDQGQRQKNAYYDALYVYYRIMDYTGKTEPWLTYAGWARNAWIEERYDRPNYYMSGYHRFSLGMLEDFRRGNPTATAEQPVPGNTPLTLDDFTGIRDLGAFAQPFFFVEEYCGSCSNISRELAYSIVATVVSERAGLPRVSSNDFGTGMEPRLQTYVRWAGRHLEQWRNASYTRRGYQPDESYHYMQPFMTGLTMKALIDFYEWEVENDRDPNAYWEDPTPDGSWPTIVAALKDFCNWLYTDARVRDAGGAPKMFVGERMWDKAFGGFRYADRYTRHEGETPDVVEAAPDLNLLIAPAYAWVYKQTGDTRLRDQGDEIFAQGVRDACLKCGGKHFNQQYFYGFDYLRWRTNN
;
A
#
# COMPACT_ATOMS: atom_id res chain seq x y z
N MET A 1 17.09 19.82 49.01
CA MET A 1 18.48 19.99 49.49
C MET A 1 19.38 20.05 48.26
N ARG A 2 20.01 21.22 48.00
CA ARG A 2 21.24 21.51 47.20
C ARG A 2 21.38 20.81 45.83
N GLN A 3 21.20 21.45 44.66
CA GLN A 3 22.12 22.39 43.95
C GLN A 3 23.63 22.10 44.09
N ILE A 4 24.33 21.99 42.94
CA ILE A 4 25.67 22.56 42.58
C ILE A 4 26.16 21.88 41.26
N ILE A 5 26.21 22.60 40.12
CA ILE A 5 27.41 23.21 39.43
C ILE A 5 28.30 22.16 38.72
N GLN A 6 28.97 22.33 37.58
CA GLN A 6 29.04 23.25 36.42
C GLN A 6 30.36 22.84 35.71
N SER A 7 30.40 22.89 34.36
CA SER A 7 31.60 23.07 33.50
C SER A 7 32.69 21.97 33.41
N LEU A 8 33.15 21.64 32.20
CA LEU A 8 34.35 22.23 31.55
C LEU A 8 34.77 21.48 30.25
N MET A 9 35.04 22.27 29.21
CA MET A 9 36.14 22.16 28.21
C MET A 9 36.08 21.23 26.98
N LEU A 10 35.88 21.86 25.81
CA LEU A 10 36.73 21.72 24.60
C LEU A 10 38.18 22.21 24.91
N PRO A 11 39.25 21.96 24.09
CA PRO A 11 39.28 21.64 22.65
C PRO A 11 40.35 20.59 22.22
N LEU A 12 40.40 20.18 20.94
CA LEU A 12 41.63 20.21 20.14
C LEU A 12 41.38 19.93 18.64
N CYS A 13 41.87 20.85 17.81
CA CYS A 13 42.03 20.71 16.37
C CYS A 13 43.21 19.80 16.04
N ILE A 14 43.09 18.92 15.04
CA ILE A 14 44.22 18.54 14.18
C ILE A 14 43.72 18.42 12.73
N SER A 15 44.20 19.33 11.89
CA SER A 15 44.15 19.26 10.43
C SER A 15 45.29 18.37 9.94
N VAL A 16 45.02 17.45 8.99
CA VAL A 16 46.05 16.93 8.09
C VAL A 16 45.46 16.85 6.68
N ALA A 17 46.00 17.67 5.80
CA ALA A 17 45.89 17.59 4.35
C ALA A 17 47.08 16.80 3.78
N LEU A 18 46.88 16.10 2.66
CA LEU A 18 47.85 15.60 1.63
C LEU A 18 47.23 14.32 1.01
N ALA A 19 47.27 13.99 -0.27
CA ALA A 19 47.77 14.64 -1.48
C ALA A 19 47.15 13.88 -2.69
N MET A 20 46.86 14.59 -3.79
CA MET A 20 46.67 13.99 -5.12
C MET A 20 48.03 13.67 -5.75
N PRO A 21 48.08 12.78 -6.75
CA PRO A 21 49.00 12.94 -7.87
C PRO A 21 48.24 13.16 -9.18
N ALA A 22 48.65 14.21 -9.89
CA ALA A 22 48.42 14.41 -11.31
C ALA A 22 49.53 13.73 -12.10
N ALA A 23 49.21 13.16 -13.27
CA ALA A 23 50.16 13.00 -14.36
C ALA A 23 49.43 13.04 -15.71
N CYS A 24 49.75 14.09 -16.48
CA CYS A 24 50.08 14.15 -17.92
C CYS A 24 49.35 13.18 -18.88
N GLY A 25 48.69 13.61 -19.97
CA GLY A 25 48.93 14.79 -20.81
C GLY A 25 49.71 14.36 -22.05
N GLU A 26 49.02 14.05 -23.15
CA GLU A 26 49.60 14.11 -24.49
C GLU A 26 48.55 14.58 -25.50
N ALA A 27 48.90 15.65 -26.21
CA ALA A 27 48.10 16.35 -27.18
C ALA A 27 48.43 15.85 -28.59
N ILE A 28 47.40 15.57 -29.40
CA ILE A 28 47.55 15.42 -30.86
C ILE A 28 46.64 16.46 -31.53
N LYS A 29 47.26 17.25 -32.42
CA LYS A 29 46.70 18.36 -33.22
C LYS A 29 45.77 17.87 -34.35
N PRO A 30 44.95 18.76 -34.95
CA PRO A 30 43.78 18.38 -35.72
C PRO A 30 44.13 18.05 -37.19
N HIS A 31 43.44 17.07 -37.75
CA HIS A 31 43.36 16.87 -39.19
C HIS A 31 41.93 17.20 -39.64
N ASN A 32 41.81 18.29 -40.41
CA ASN A 32 40.66 18.55 -41.25
C ASN A 32 40.62 17.47 -42.33
N ASP A 33 39.50 16.76 -42.44
CA ASP A 33 38.97 16.26 -43.71
C ASP A 33 37.47 16.00 -43.52
N SER A 34 36.64 16.78 -44.24
CA SER A 34 35.23 16.46 -44.44
C SER A 34 35.11 15.38 -45.51
N PRO A 35 34.14 14.47 -45.38
CA PRO A 35 33.10 14.46 -46.39
C PRO A 35 31.67 14.27 -45.83
N SER A 36 30.80 15.19 -46.25
CA SER A 36 29.49 14.93 -46.89
C SER A 36 28.56 13.83 -46.33
N VAL A 37 27.52 14.29 -45.63
CA VAL A 37 26.09 13.93 -45.75
C VAL A 37 25.72 12.45 -45.99
N ALA A 38 25.20 11.79 -44.94
CA ALA A 38 23.97 10.97 -44.97
C ALA A 38 23.71 10.34 -43.57
N ALA A 39 23.04 11.06 -42.67
CA ALA A 39 22.55 10.49 -41.42
C ALA A 39 21.25 11.19 -40.99
N THR A 40 20.12 10.81 -41.58
CA THR A 40 18.81 11.34 -41.13
C THR A 40 17.63 10.39 -41.36
N THR A 41 17.85 9.07 -41.29
CA THR A 41 16.76 8.09 -41.43
C THR A 41 16.76 6.95 -40.42
N ALA A 42 17.86 6.73 -39.68
CA ALA A 42 17.91 5.67 -38.66
C ALA A 42 17.26 6.08 -37.31
N THR A 43 17.35 7.36 -36.94
CA THR A 43 16.84 7.86 -35.65
C THR A 43 15.31 7.96 -35.63
N ALA A 44 14.68 8.28 -36.77
CA ALA A 44 13.22 8.34 -36.88
C ALA A 44 12.57 6.95 -36.82
N ALA A 45 13.16 5.94 -37.46
CA ALA A 45 12.65 4.57 -37.43
C ALA A 45 12.73 3.94 -36.03
N PHE A 46 13.76 4.26 -35.24
CA PHE A 46 13.90 3.76 -33.86
C PHE A 46 12.88 4.40 -32.90
N VAL A 47 12.60 5.70 -33.07
CA VAL A 47 11.57 6.42 -32.29
C VAL A 47 10.16 5.94 -32.67
N GLU A 48 9.89 5.72 -33.97
CA GLU A 48 8.58 5.26 -34.45
C GLU A 48 8.28 3.81 -34.07
N THR A 49 9.30 2.94 -34.00
CA THR A 49 9.15 1.55 -33.56
C THR A 49 8.90 1.45 -32.05
N THR A 50 9.50 2.34 -31.26
CA THR A 50 9.29 2.41 -29.81
C THR A 50 7.91 2.97 -29.47
N ALA A 51 7.44 4.01 -30.20
CA ALA A 51 6.10 4.57 -30.06
C ALA A 51 4.99 3.60 -30.52
N LYS A 52 5.21 2.83 -31.60
CA LYS A 52 4.28 1.78 -32.05
C LYS A 52 4.22 0.60 -31.08
N ASN A 53 5.33 0.20 -30.46
CA ASN A 53 5.32 -0.83 -29.42
C ASN A 53 4.70 -0.38 -28.10
N GLN A 54 4.77 0.91 -27.76
CA GLN A 54 3.99 1.48 -26.64
C GLN A 54 2.49 1.55 -26.96
N ALA A 55 2.11 1.89 -28.20
CA ALA A 55 0.71 2.00 -28.61
C ALA A 55 -0.02 0.64 -28.68
N VAL A 56 0.65 -0.45 -29.10
CA VAL A 56 0.03 -1.80 -29.19
C VAL A 56 -0.15 -2.45 -27.81
N SER A 57 0.53 -1.95 -26.77
CA SER A 57 0.53 -2.56 -25.44
C SER A 57 -0.67 -2.17 -24.56
N SER A 58 -1.25 -1.00 -24.75
CA SER A 58 -2.48 -0.58 -24.04
C SER A 58 -3.74 -1.29 -24.54
N ASP A 59 -3.66 -2.04 -25.65
CA ASP A 59 -4.83 -2.54 -26.39
C ASP A 59 -5.39 -3.88 -25.88
N LEU A 60 -4.72 -4.57 -24.95
CA LEU A 60 -5.25 -5.82 -24.42
C LEU A 60 -6.38 -5.56 -23.41
N PRO A 61 -7.57 -6.14 -23.62
CA PRO A 61 -8.68 -5.99 -22.69
C PRO A 61 -8.32 -6.58 -21.32
N VAL A 62 -8.80 -5.93 -20.25
CA VAL A 62 -8.61 -6.45 -18.90
C VAL A 62 -9.28 -7.84 -18.79
N PRO A 63 -8.54 -8.89 -18.42
CA PRO A 63 -9.10 -10.24 -18.33
C PRO A 63 -10.15 -10.34 -17.22
N GLU A 64 -11.15 -11.19 -17.42
CA GLU A 64 -12.27 -11.41 -16.47
C GLU A 64 -13.09 -10.17 -16.10
N LEU A 65 -12.91 -9.01 -16.76
CA LEU A 65 -13.64 -7.77 -16.43
C LEU A 65 -15.16 -7.97 -16.35
N LYS A 66 -15.76 -8.63 -17.36
CA LYS A 66 -17.21 -8.90 -17.37
C LYS A 66 -17.67 -9.78 -16.19
N ARG A 67 -16.81 -10.71 -15.75
CA ARG A 67 -17.08 -11.55 -14.57
C ARG A 67 -17.01 -10.71 -13.31
N TRP A 68 -15.97 -9.88 -13.19
CA TRP A 68 -15.77 -8.95 -12.09
C TRP A 68 -16.98 -8.02 -11.94
N GLU A 69 -17.42 -7.36 -13.02
CA GLU A 69 -18.61 -6.50 -13.03
C GLU A 69 -19.87 -7.24 -12.57
N LYS A 70 -20.11 -8.43 -13.12
CA LYS A 70 -21.28 -9.25 -12.75
C LYS A 70 -21.25 -9.68 -11.28
N GLN A 71 -20.09 -10.07 -10.79
CA GLN A 71 -19.89 -10.50 -9.41
C GLN A 71 -20.04 -9.32 -8.44
N MET A 72 -19.53 -8.14 -8.78
CA MET A 72 -19.62 -6.91 -7.99
C MET A 72 -21.08 -6.62 -7.63
N ILE A 73 -21.96 -6.59 -8.64
CA ILE A 73 -23.39 -6.31 -8.45
C ILE A 73 -24.06 -7.43 -7.67
N LYS A 74 -23.81 -8.69 -8.06
CA LYS A 74 -24.47 -9.86 -7.45
C LYS A 74 -24.15 -9.95 -5.96
N TYR A 75 -22.88 -9.86 -5.59
CA TYR A 75 -22.43 -10.06 -4.22
C TYR A 75 -22.56 -8.79 -3.39
N GLY A 76 -22.45 -7.59 -3.98
CA GLY A 76 -22.78 -6.34 -3.29
C GLY A 76 -24.23 -6.30 -2.83
N LYS A 77 -25.17 -6.73 -3.68
CA LYS A 77 -26.59 -6.88 -3.30
C LYS A 77 -26.85 -8.01 -2.29
N LYS A 78 -25.96 -9.00 -2.19
CA LYS A 78 -26.05 -10.06 -1.20
C LYS A 78 -25.60 -9.58 0.18
N TRP A 79 -24.47 -8.87 0.24
CA TRP A 79 -23.83 -8.52 1.51
C TRP A 79 -24.26 -7.17 2.07
N GLY A 80 -24.65 -6.22 1.22
CA GLY A 80 -25.15 -4.91 1.65
C GLY A 80 -26.25 -4.97 2.70
N PRO A 81 -27.33 -5.76 2.49
CA PRO A 81 -28.40 -5.91 3.48
C PRO A 81 -27.93 -6.41 4.85
N THR A 82 -26.87 -7.22 4.91
CA THR A 82 -26.34 -7.76 6.19
C THR A 82 -25.66 -6.71 7.07
N LEU A 83 -25.53 -5.49 6.58
CA LEU A 83 -25.03 -4.35 7.34
C LEU A 83 -26.16 -3.58 8.04
N ASN A 84 -27.43 -3.85 7.72
CA ASN A 84 -28.55 -3.13 8.30
C ASN A 84 -28.64 -3.38 9.83
N PRO A 85 -28.60 -2.32 10.67
CA PRO A 85 -28.67 -2.45 12.12
C PRO A 85 -29.98 -3.01 12.66
N GLU A 86 -31.06 -2.98 11.87
CA GLU A 86 -32.36 -3.54 12.25
C GLU A 86 -32.41 -5.08 12.18
N ILE A 87 -31.52 -5.71 11.39
CA ILE A 87 -31.61 -7.16 11.12
C ILE A 87 -30.35 -7.95 11.48
N SER A 88 -29.22 -7.29 11.70
CA SER A 88 -27.94 -7.94 12.02
C SER A 88 -27.33 -7.29 13.26
N ASP A 89 -26.70 -8.07 14.14
CA ASP A 89 -26.02 -7.54 15.32
C ASP A 89 -24.70 -6.82 14.98
N GLN A 90 -24.19 -6.03 15.93
CA GLN A 90 -22.96 -5.24 15.76
C GLN A 90 -21.76 -6.08 15.31
N GLY A 91 -21.54 -7.26 15.91
CA GLY A 91 -20.41 -8.11 15.59
C GLY A 91 -20.49 -8.65 14.16
N GLN A 92 -21.68 -9.05 13.71
CA GLN A 92 -21.92 -9.50 12.34
C GLN A 92 -21.73 -8.38 11.32
N ARG A 93 -22.23 -7.17 11.63
CA ARG A 93 -22.03 -5.99 10.77
C ARG A 93 -20.55 -5.64 10.63
N GLN A 94 -19.81 -5.59 11.74
CA GLN A 94 -18.36 -5.31 11.73
C GLN A 94 -17.58 -6.35 10.90
N LYS A 95 -17.89 -7.64 11.05
CA LYS A 95 -17.29 -8.71 10.22
C LYS A 95 -17.58 -8.51 8.73
N ASN A 96 -18.81 -8.11 8.38
CA ASN A 96 -19.21 -7.90 6.99
C ASN A 96 -18.78 -6.55 6.42
N ALA A 97 -18.44 -5.57 7.26
CA ALA A 97 -17.94 -4.26 6.86
C ALA A 97 -16.41 -4.21 6.76
N TYR A 98 -15.70 -5.23 7.21
CA TYR A 98 -14.23 -5.30 7.19
C TYR A 98 -13.68 -5.11 5.77
N TYR A 99 -12.56 -4.38 5.63
CA TYR A 99 -12.03 -3.75 4.40
C TYR A 99 -12.89 -2.59 3.86
N ASP A 100 -13.15 -1.60 4.72
CA ASP A 100 -13.77 -0.32 4.37
C ASP A 100 -14.98 -0.45 3.42
N ALA A 101 -16.01 -1.17 3.86
CA ALA A 101 -17.22 -1.36 3.04
C ALA A 101 -17.88 -0.04 2.61
N LEU A 102 -17.72 1.03 3.39
CA LEU A 102 -18.16 2.38 3.04
C LEU A 102 -17.51 2.82 1.71
N TYR A 103 -16.19 2.71 1.62
CA TYR A 103 -15.45 2.98 0.38
C TYR A 103 -15.91 2.08 -0.78
N VAL A 104 -16.04 0.78 -0.53
CA VAL A 104 -16.44 -0.19 -1.55
C VAL A 104 -17.80 0.17 -2.16
N TYR A 105 -18.82 0.44 -1.34
CA TYR A 105 -20.15 0.76 -1.86
C TYR A 105 -20.19 2.09 -2.60
N TYR A 106 -19.39 3.09 -2.20
CA TYR A 106 -19.25 4.31 -2.98
C TYR A 106 -18.64 4.06 -4.36
N ARG A 107 -17.61 3.23 -4.45
CA ARG A 107 -17.00 2.90 -5.74
C ARG A 107 -17.95 2.12 -6.65
N ILE A 108 -18.78 1.23 -6.09
CA ILE A 108 -19.84 0.55 -6.85
C ILE A 108 -20.90 1.57 -7.32
N MET A 109 -21.29 2.51 -6.46
CA MET A 109 -22.23 3.58 -6.77
C MET A 109 -21.75 4.37 -8.00
N ASP A 110 -20.51 4.84 -7.97
CA ASP A 110 -19.89 5.60 -9.07
C ASP A 110 -19.78 4.76 -10.33
N TYR A 111 -19.28 3.53 -10.23
CA TYR A 111 -19.06 2.65 -11.37
C TYR A 111 -20.37 2.30 -12.09
N THR A 112 -21.46 2.17 -11.34
CA THR A 112 -22.77 1.78 -11.89
C THR A 112 -23.64 2.95 -12.28
N GLY A 113 -23.30 4.17 -11.84
CA GLY A 113 -24.14 5.36 -11.98
C GLY A 113 -25.48 5.26 -11.25
N LYS A 114 -25.59 4.40 -10.23
CA LYS A 114 -26.83 4.20 -9.46
C LYS A 114 -26.59 4.60 -8.02
N THR A 115 -27.42 5.47 -7.47
CA THR A 115 -27.31 5.84 -6.04
C THR A 115 -27.76 4.70 -5.14
N GLU A 116 -29.00 4.22 -5.32
CA GLU A 116 -29.54 3.12 -4.53
C GLU A 116 -29.35 1.75 -5.22
N PRO A 117 -29.12 0.67 -4.44
CA PRO A 117 -29.12 0.61 -2.97
C PRO A 117 -27.77 0.96 -2.31
N TRP A 118 -26.81 1.46 -3.09
CA TRP A 118 -25.40 1.55 -2.66
C TRP A 118 -25.16 2.63 -1.61
N LEU A 119 -25.83 3.78 -1.70
CA LEU A 119 -25.76 4.82 -0.67
C LEU A 119 -26.31 4.31 0.67
N THR A 120 -27.43 3.59 0.66
CA THR A 120 -27.95 2.93 1.87
C THR A 120 -26.93 1.95 2.47
N TYR A 121 -26.32 1.09 1.64
CA TYR A 121 -25.31 0.12 2.12
C TYR A 121 -24.04 0.80 2.63
N ALA A 122 -23.62 1.90 1.99
CA ALA A 122 -22.54 2.75 2.46
C ALA A 122 -22.86 3.32 3.85
N GLY A 123 -24.06 3.86 4.05
CA GLY A 123 -24.47 4.41 5.34
C GLY A 123 -24.52 3.36 6.46
N TRP A 124 -24.93 2.13 6.17
CA TRP A 124 -24.85 1.02 7.13
C TRP A 124 -23.40 0.57 7.42
N ALA A 125 -22.54 0.55 6.41
CA ALA A 125 -21.12 0.27 6.59
C ALA A 125 -20.42 1.32 7.47
N ARG A 126 -20.75 2.59 7.24
CA ARG A 126 -20.31 3.72 8.07
C ARG A 126 -20.72 3.52 9.52
N ASN A 127 -21.98 3.21 9.77
CA ASN A 127 -22.50 2.98 11.10
C ASN A 127 -21.70 1.88 11.84
N ALA A 128 -21.46 0.74 11.19
CA ALA A 128 -20.77 -0.40 11.79
C ALA A 128 -19.32 -0.11 12.26
N TRP A 129 -18.58 0.77 11.57
CA TRP A 129 -17.19 1.10 11.91
C TRP A 129 -17.05 2.46 12.59
N ILE A 130 -17.53 3.51 11.94
CA ILE A 130 -17.22 4.89 12.35
C ILE A 130 -18.07 5.29 13.56
N GLU A 131 -19.36 4.95 13.56
CA GLU A 131 -20.24 5.37 14.66
C GLU A 131 -20.19 4.38 15.83
N GLU A 132 -20.06 3.07 15.54
CA GLU A 132 -20.14 2.03 16.57
C GLU A 132 -18.80 1.53 17.10
N ARG A 133 -17.72 1.65 16.31
CA ARG A 133 -16.43 1.05 16.66
C ARG A 133 -15.34 2.08 16.91
N TYR A 134 -15.39 3.23 16.24
CA TYR A 134 -14.46 4.30 16.54
C TYR A 134 -14.94 4.95 17.84
N ASP A 135 -14.14 4.83 18.89
CA ASP A 135 -14.42 5.47 20.17
C ASP A 135 -14.28 6.99 20.04
N ARG A 136 -15.27 7.66 19.44
CA ARG A 136 -15.25 9.12 19.25
C ARG A 136 -15.39 9.81 20.61
N PRO A 137 -14.49 10.75 20.98
CA PRO A 137 -13.50 11.45 20.14
C PRO A 137 -12.07 10.87 20.16
N ASN A 138 -11.81 9.77 20.87
CA ASN A 138 -10.47 9.19 21.05
C ASN A 138 -9.95 8.41 19.84
N TYR A 139 -10.84 7.96 18.93
CA TYR A 139 -10.49 7.16 17.74
C TYR A 139 -9.69 5.88 18.05
N TYR A 140 -9.85 5.35 19.27
CA TYR A 140 -9.18 4.13 19.69
C TYR A 140 -9.74 2.90 18.95
N MET A 141 -8.87 2.18 18.22
CA MET A 141 -9.22 0.94 17.51
C MET A 141 -7.97 0.10 17.28
N SER A 142 -8.13 -1.21 17.02
CA SER A 142 -7.00 -2.04 16.58
C SER A 142 -6.42 -1.50 15.27
N GLY A 143 -5.10 -1.45 15.13
CA GLY A 143 -4.43 -0.88 13.94
C GLY A 143 -4.87 -1.53 12.62
N TYR A 144 -5.23 -2.81 12.64
CA TYR A 144 -5.74 -3.54 11.49
C TYR A 144 -7.20 -3.22 11.08
N HIS A 145 -7.84 -2.23 11.72
CA HIS A 145 -9.20 -1.74 11.45
C HIS A 145 -9.27 -0.25 11.10
N ARG A 146 -8.13 0.39 10.78
CA ARG A 146 -8.06 1.85 10.55
C ARG A 146 -8.45 2.21 9.11
N PHE A 147 -9.75 2.16 8.82
CA PHE A 147 -10.33 2.44 7.52
C PHE A 147 -10.73 3.91 7.37
N SER A 148 -10.17 4.61 6.39
CA SER A 148 -10.35 6.07 6.23
C SER A 148 -10.76 6.50 4.83
N LEU A 149 -10.66 5.62 3.82
CA LEU A 149 -10.98 5.99 2.44
C LEU A 149 -12.48 6.25 2.28
N GLY A 150 -13.32 5.44 2.92
CA GLY A 150 -14.77 5.63 2.93
C GLY A 150 -15.18 6.93 3.62
N MET A 151 -14.49 7.31 4.71
CA MET A 151 -14.71 8.60 5.38
C MET A 151 -14.48 9.76 4.43
N LEU A 152 -13.39 9.73 3.67
CA LEU A 152 -13.06 10.77 2.70
C LEU A 152 -14.13 10.92 1.61
N GLU A 153 -14.56 9.79 1.05
CA GLU A 153 -15.60 9.77 0.01
C GLU A 153 -16.92 10.36 0.53
N ASP A 154 -17.35 9.96 1.72
CA ASP A 154 -18.57 10.48 2.34
C ASP A 154 -18.48 11.99 2.59
N PHE A 155 -17.37 12.43 3.20
CA PHE A 155 -17.13 13.83 3.52
C PHE A 155 -17.12 14.73 2.29
N ARG A 156 -16.38 14.34 1.23
CA ARG A 156 -16.26 15.11 -0.02
C ARG A 156 -17.59 15.23 -0.76
N ARG A 157 -18.51 14.31 -0.54
CA ARG A 157 -19.87 14.32 -1.11
C ARG A 157 -20.87 15.10 -0.27
N GLY A 158 -20.43 15.78 0.79
CA GLY A 158 -21.31 16.52 1.70
C GLY A 158 -22.02 15.64 2.72
N ASN A 159 -21.40 14.52 3.11
CA ASN A 159 -21.92 13.55 4.08
C ASN A 159 -23.30 12.96 3.75
N PRO A 160 -23.56 12.49 2.52
CA PRO A 160 -24.91 12.09 2.13
C PRO A 160 -25.47 10.92 2.96
N THR A 161 -24.62 10.09 3.57
CA THR A 161 -25.06 9.04 4.51
C THR A 161 -25.70 9.58 5.79
N ALA A 162 -25.46 10.86 6.12
CA ALA A 162 -26.03 11.58 7.26
C ALA A 162 -26.95 12.76 6.86
N THR A 163 -26.86 13.25 5.61
CA THR A 163 -27.52 14.49 5.16
C THR A 163 -28.50 14.31 4.00
N ALA A 164 -28.58 13.12 3.38
CA ALA A 164 -29.59 12.86 2.34
C ALA A 164 -31.02 13.03 2.88
N GLU A 165 -32.00 13.16 1.97
CA GLU A 165 -33.42 13.27 2.32
C GLU A 165 -33.90 12.11 3.21
N GLN A 166 -33.35 10.92 2.99
CA GLN A 166 -33.52 9.73 3.82
C GLN A 166 -32.16 9.28 4.35
N PRO A 167 -31.64 9.91 5.42
CA PRO A 167 -30.33 9.57 5.94
C PRO A 167 -30.38 8.22 6.67
N VAL A 168 -29.26 7.52 6.73
CA VAL A 168 -29.17 6.29 7.51
C VAL A 168 -29.13 6.66 9.00
N PRO A 169 -30.08 6.16 9.83
CA PRO A 169 -30.14 6.52 11.24
C PRO A 169 -28.83 6.23 11.98
N GLY A 170 -28.46 7.14 12.89
CA GLY A 170 -27.25 7.02 13.72
C GLY A 170 -25.97 7.58 13.11
N ASN A 171 -25.96 7.94 11.82
CA ASN A 171 -24.82 8.62 11.21
C ASN A 171 -24.83 10.12 11.54
N THR A 172 -23.67 10.66 11.91
CA THR A 172 -23.47 12.09 12.21
C THR A 172 -22.56 12.71 11.16
N PRO A 173 -22.75 13.94 10.63
CA PRO A 173 -21.87 14.45 9.58
C PRO A 173 -20.38 14.42 9.98
N LEU A 174 -19.51 13.90 9.10
CA LEU A 174 -18.07 13.91 9.32
C LEU A 174 -17.55 15.35 9.28
N THR A 175 -16.57 15.64 10.14
CA THR A 175 -15.91 16.95 10.22
C THR A 175 -14.40 16.82 10.09
N LEU A 176 -13.68 17.94 9.99
CA LEU A 176 -12.20 17.95 10.03
C LEU A 176 -11.63 17.42 11.36
N ASP A 177 -12.40 17.46 12.45
CA ASP A 177 -11.99 16.88 13.73
C ASP A 177 -11.93 15.35 13.64
N ASP A 178 -12.81 14.74 12.85
CA ASP A 178 -12.78 13.29 12.62
C ASP A 178 -11.53 12.85 11.85
N PHE A 179 -11.12 13.64 10.86
CA PHE A 179 -9.88 13.43 10.13
C PHE A 179 -8.66 13.67 11.02
N THR A 180 -8.71 14.67 11.91
CA THR A 180 -7.67 14.89 12.91
C THR A 180 -7.56 13.69 13.86
N GLY A 181 -8.70 13.20 14.37
CA GLY A 181 -8.75 12.05 15.27
C GLY A 181 -8.23 10.77 14.63
N ILE A 182 -8.70 10.42 13.43
CA ILE A 182 -8.19 9.22 12.75
C ILE A 182 -6.73 9.36 12.37
N ARG A 183 -6.21 10.57 12.10
CA ARG A 183 -4.79 10.81 11.81
C ARG A 183 -3.91 10.69 13.05
N ASP A 184 -4.31 11.31 14.16
CA ASP A 184 -3.42 11.59 15.31
C ASP A 184 -3.64 10.68 16.52
N LEU A 185 -4.84 10.12 16.66
CA LEU A 185 -5.23 9.31 17.83
C LEU A 185 -5.48 7.84 17.48
N GLY A 186 -5.63 7.52 16.19
CA GLY A 186 -5.75 6.13 15.73
C GLY A 186 -4.55 5.26 16.13
N ALA A 187 -4.74 3.95 16.27
CA ALA A 187 -3.61 3.07 16.57
C ALA A 187 -2.51 3.20 15.50
N PHE A 188 -1.26 3.13 15.98
CA PHE A 188 -0.04 3.35 15.19
C PHE A 188 0.12 4.76 14.61
N ALA A 189 -0.73 5.73 14.98
CA ALA A 189 -0.63 7.14 14.56
C ALA A 189 0.63 7.89 15.03
N GLN A 190 1.38 7.34 15.99
CA GLN A 190 2.51 8.04 16.61
C GLN A 190 3.78 7.18 16.53
N PRO A 191 4.61 7.30 15.46
CA PRO A 191 5.80 6.50 15.22
C PRO A 191 6.80 6.49 16.38
N PHE A 192 6.87 7.55 17.19
CA PHE A 192 7.78 7.60 18.36
C PHE A 192 7.70 6.35 19.24
N PHE A 193 6.49 5.85 19.52
CA PHE A 193 6.29 4.66 20.36
C PHE A 193 6.86 3.38 19.73
N PHE A 194 7.13 3.37 18.43
CA PHE A 194 7.53 2.19 17.69
C PHE A 194 9.02 2.19 17.33
N VAL A 195 9.76 3.27 17.60
CA VAL A 195 11.20 3.35 17.28
C VAL A 195 11.99 2.27 18.04
N GLU A 196 11.65 2.04 19.31
CA GLU A 196 12.35 1.08 20.19
C GLU A 196 11.52 -0.19 20.46
N GLU A 197 10.23 -0.04 20.79
CA GLU A 197 9.40 -1.14 21.31
C GLU A 197 8.98 -2.16 20.24
N TYR A 198 8.88 -1.76 18.96
CA TYR A 198 8.44 -2.64 17.89
C TYR A 198 9.41 -2.76 16.73
N CYS A 199 10.53 -2.02 16.75
CA CYS A 199 11.34 -1.73 15.57
C CYS A 199 10.42 -1.23 14.45
N GLY A 200 10.05 0.05 14.41
CA GLY A 200 9.07 0.55 13.44
C GLY A 200 9.40 0.26 11.96
N SER A 201 10.68 0.07 11.66
CA SER A 201 11.17 -0.42 10.37
C SER A 201 11.00 -1.92 10.13
N CYS A 202 10.41 -2.68 11.06
CA CYS A 202 10.22 -4.12 10.97
C CYS A 202 8.85 -4.44 10.35
N SER A 203 8.84 -5.41 9.43
CA SER A 203 7.67 -5.71 8.59
C SER A 203 6.45 -6.29 9.32
N ASN A 204 6.57 -6.62 10.61
CA ASN A 204 5.47 -7.14 11.45
C ASN A 204 4.34 -6.13 11.69
N ILE A 205 4.61 -4.83 11.54
CA ILE A 205 3.62 -3.76 11.67
C ILE A 205 3.23 -3.15 10.32
N SER A 206 3.61 -3.77 9.19
CA SER A 206 3.50 -3.12 7.88
C SER A 206 2.05 -2.79 7.50
N ARG A 207 1.08 -3.60 7.92
CA ARG A 207 -0.34 -3.35 7.67
C ARG A 207 -0.83 -2.12 8.41
N GLU A 208 -0.51 -2.04 9.69
CA GLU A 208 -0.88 -0.93 10.57
C GLU A 208 -0.18 0.36 10.13
N LEU A 209 1.07 0.27 9.65
CA LEU A 209 1.81 1.36 9.04
C LEU A 209 1.18 1.82 7.73
N ALA A 210 0.80 0.89 6.84
CA ALA A 210 0.14 1.21 5.58
C ALA A 210 -1.15 2.00 5.82
N TYR A 211 -1.99 1.58 6.78
CA TYR A 211 -3.18 2.33 7.16
C TYR A 211 -2.86 3.70 7.80
N SER A 212 -1.73 3.84 8.48
CA SER A 212 -1.29 5.13 9.03
C SER A 212 -0.87 6.12 7.95
N ILE A 213 -0.19 5.65 6.89
CA ILE A 213 0.10 6.46 5.70
C ILE A 213 -1.20 6.90 5.03
N VAL A 214 -2.11 5.95 4.77
CA VAL A 214 -3.40 6.24 4.11
C VAL A 214 -4.22 7.24 4.92
N ALA A 215 -4.33 7.07 6.25
CA ALA A 215 -5.06 7.99 7.11
C ALA A 215 -4.47 9.41 7.08
N THR A 216 -3.13 9.54 6.97
CA THR A 216 -2.47 10.84 6.85
C THR A 216 -2.80 11.51 5.50
N VAL A 217 -2.65 10.77 4.40
CA VAL A 217 -2.97 11.26 3.04
C VAL A 217 -4.45 11.63 2.93
N VAL A 218 -5.35 10.78 3.44
CA VAL A 218 -6.80 11.02 3.48
C VAL A 218 -7.13 12.31 4.24
N SER A 219 -6.48 12.53 5.37
CA SER A 219 -6.72 13.71 6.20
C SER A 219 -6.33 15.01 5.49
N GLU A 220 -5.21 15.00 4.76
CA GLU A 220 -4.82 16.13 3.92
C GLU A 220 -5.76 16.33 2.73
N ARG A 221 -6.17 15.23 2.10
CA ARG A 221 -7.18 15.22 1.05
C ARG A 221 -8.55 15.74 1.50
N ALA A 222 -8.87 15.66 2.79
CA ALA A 222 -10.05 16.25 3.40
C ALA A 222 -9.90 17.77 3.67
N GLY A 223 -8.69 18.32 3.55
CA GLY A 223 -8.40 19.74 3.72
C GLY A 223 -7.58 20.08 4.97
N LEU A 224 -7.12 19.08 5.74
CA LEU A 224 -6.18 19.35 6.83
C LEU A 224 -4.79 19.72 6.27
N PRO A 225 -4.04 20.61 6.93
CA PRO A 225 -2.68 20.91 6.53
C PRO A 225 -1.76 19.70 6.74
N ARG A 226 -0.71 19.58 5.92
CA ARG A 226 0.42 18.67 6.12
C ARG A 226 1.02 18.88 7.51
N VAL A 227 1.10 17.81 8.29
CA VAL A 227 1.79 17.85 9.58
C VAL A 227 3.28 17.71 9.33
N SER A 228 4.00 18.83 9.35
CA SER A 228 5.46 18.89 9.22
C SER A 228 6.19 18.89 10.56
N SER A 229 5.47 18.97 11.68
CA SER A 229 6.09 18.94 13.01
C SER A 229 6.50 17.52 13.41
N ASN A 230 7.49 17.46 14.29
CA ASN A 230 7.99 16.23 14.89
C ASN A 230 7.24 15.86 16.19
N ASP A 231 6.17 16.59 16.56
CA ASP A 231 5.39 16.39 17.80
C ASP A 231 4.86 14.96 17.96
N PHE A 232 4.76 14.25 16.84
CA PHE A 232 4.39 12.84 16.76
C PHE A 232 5.33 12.04 15.85
N GLY A 233 6.50 12.58 15.52
CA GLY A 233 7.55 11.94 14.72
C GLY A 233 8.55 11.20 15.62
N THR A 234 9.79 11.02 15.18
CA THR A 234 10.88 10.46 16.02
C THR A 234 11.64 11.54 16.79
N GLY A 235 11.11 12.77 16.86
CA GLY A 235 11.84 13.96 17.29
C GLY A 235 12.82 14.50 16.24
N MET A 236 13.17 13.72 15.21
CA MET A 236 14.11 14.09 14.14
C MET A 236 13.46 14.29 12.76
N GLU A 237 12.33 13.62 12.51
CA GLU A 237 11.65 13.62 11.21
C GLU A 237 10.12 13.82 11.38
N PRO A 238 9.44 14.47 10.42
CA PRO A 238 7.99 14.46 10.34
C PRO A 238 7.43 13.03 10.29
N ARG A 239 6.21 12.88 10.83
CA ARG A 239 5.54 11.58 10.95
C ARG A 239 5.43 10.84 9.61
N LEU A 240 4.90 11.49 8.58
CA LEU A 240 4.68 10.87 7.28
C LEU A 240 5.99 10.44 6.61
N GLN A 241 7.04 11.26 6.75
CA GLN A 241 8.38 10.91 6.26
C GLN A 241 8.90 9.63 6.94
N THR A 242 8.73 9.52 8.26
CA THR A 242 9.11 8.31 9.01
C THR A 242 8.39 7.07 8.47
N TYR A 243 7.07 7.17 8.24
CA TYR A 243 6.30 6.03 7.72
C TYR A 243 6.71 5.63 6.31
N VAL A 244 6.89 6.59 5.39
CA VAL A 244 7.30 6.30 4.00
C VAL A 244 8.67 5.60 3.98
N ARG A 245 9.62 6.09 4.78
CA ARG A 245 10.93 5.46 4.95
C ARG A 245 10.83 4.04 5.52
N TRP A 246 10.00 3.81 6.56
CA TRP A 246 9.79 2.49 7.13
C TRP A 246 9.09 1.53 6.15
N ALA A 247 8.13 1.98 5.36
CA ALA A 247 7.51 1.18 4.32
C ALA A 247 8.54 0.69 3.28
N GLY A 248 9.49 1.55 2.89
CA GLY A 248 10.62 1.14 2.04
C GLY A 248 11.48 0.05 2.69
N ARG A 249 11.79 0.20 3.98
CA ARG A 249 12.54 -0.82 4.76
C ARG A 249 11.76 -2.14 4.88
N HIS A 250 10.42 -2.11 4.98
CA HIS A 250 9.61 -3.34 4.98
C HIS A 250 9.73 -4.11 3.65
N LEU A 251 9.68 -3.40 2.52
CA LEU A 251 9.90 -4.00 1.20
C LEU A 251 11.30 -4.64 1.10
N GLU A 252 12.34 -3.95 1.57
CA GLU A 252 13.71 -4.46 1.57
C GLU A 252 13.86 -5.72 2.43
N GLN A 253 13.29 -5.72 3.64
CA GLN A 253 13.33 -6.87 4.55
C GLN A 253 12.70 -8.11 3.93
N TRP A 254 11.52 -7.97 3.33
CA TRP A 254 10.87 -9.08 2.64
C TRP A 254 11.73 -9.62 1.50
N ARG A 255 12.23 -8.72 0.65
CA ARG A 255 13.05 -9.09 -0.52
C ARG A 255 14.33 -9.83 -0.12
N ASN A 256 15.10 -9.26 0.80
CA ASN A 256 16.45 -9.72 1.12
C ASN A 256 16.50 -10.70 2.31
N ALA A 257 15.35 -11.02 2.92
CA ALA A 257 15.29 -11.80 4.15
C ALA A 257 16.04 -11.15 5.32
N SER A 258 16.16 -9.81 5.31
CA SER A 258 16.93 -9.05 6.29
C SER A 258 16.12 -8.79 7.57
N TYR A 259 15.65 -9.85 8.23
CA TYR A 259 14.95 -9.75 9.52
C TYR A 259 15.99 -9.63 10.63
N THR A 260 16.57 -8.45 10.77
CA THR A 260 17.55 -8.20 11.84
C THR A 260 16.89 -8.40 13.21
N ARG A 261 17.60 -9.00 14.18
CA ARG A 261 17.26 -8.94 15.62
C ARG A 261 17.16 -7.48 16.06
N ARG A 262 15.99 -6.88 16.01
CA ARG A 262 15.77 -5.52 16.51
C ARG A 262 14.48 -5.50 17.31
N GLY A 263 14.62 -5.20 18.60
CA GLY A 263 13.59 -4.87 19.60
C GLY A 263 12.23 -5.54 19.42
N TYR A 264 11.95 -6.55 20.24
CA TYR A 264 10.70 -7.32 20.35
C TYR A 264 10.55 -8.57 19.47
N GLN A 265 11.44 -8.84 18.51
CA GLN A 265 11.50 -10.15 17.85
C GLN A 265 12.60 -11.02 18.50
N PRO A 266 12.25 -11.99 19.36
CA PRO A 266 13.22 -12.81 20.08
C PRO A 266 13.87 -13.91 19.22
N ASP A 267 13.46 -14.07 17.96
CA ASP A 267 13.83 -15.23 17.15
C ASP A 267 14.21 -14.84 15.72
N GLU A 268 15.42 -15.24 15.30
CA GLU A 268 15.87 -15.18 13.90
C GLU A 268 14.98 -16.01 12.98
N SER A 269 14.13 -16.88 13.53
CA SER A 269 13.13 -17.64 12.78
C SER A 269 11.83 -16.86 12.50
N TYR A 270 11.66 -15.62 12.97
CA TYR A 270 10.41 -14.86 12.73
C TYR A 270 10.43 -14.11 11.37
N HIS A 271 10.09 -14.82 10.29
CA HIS A 271 10.02 -14.25 8.94
C HIS A 271 8.57 -13.99 8.54
N TYR A 272 8.03 -12.85 8.95
CA TYR A 272 6.62 -12.52 8.68
C TYR A 272 6.44 -11.83 7.33
N MET A 273 5.86 -12.54 6.36
CA MET A 273 5.44 -11.99 5.07
C MET A 273 4.12 -12.62 4.64
N GLN A 274 3.03 -11.90 4.88
CA GLN A 274 1.75 -12.19 4.25
C GLN A 274 1.65 -11.38 2.94
N PRO A 275 1.49 -12.00 1.76
CA PRO A 275 1.54 -11.31 0.48
C PRO A 275 0.58 -10.11 0.39
N PHE A 276 -0.61 -10.20 0.98
CA PHE A 276 -1.56 -9.10 0.99
C PHE A 276 -1.04 -7.88 1.76
N MET A 277 -0.23 -8.06 2.82
CA MET A 277 0.38 -6.95 3.55
C MET A 277 1.36 -6.18 2.69
N THR A 278 2.06 -6.89 1.79
CA THR A 278 2.90 -6.22 0.78
C THR A 278 2.03 -5.41 -0.18
N GLY A 279 0.88 -5.95 -0.60
CA GLY A 279 -0.11 -5.23 -1.41
C GLY A 279 -0.61 -3.95 -0.74
N LEU A 280 -0.99 -4.02 0.54
CA LEU A 280 -1.39 -2.86 1.34
C LEU A 280 -0.25 -1.82 1.45
N THR A 281 0.99 -2.27 1.67
CA THR A 281 2.17 -1.39 1.78
C THR A 281 2.45 -0.69 0.45
N MET A 282 2.44 -1.44 -0.66
CA MET A 282 2.61 -0.88 -2.00
C MET A 282 1.51 0.13 -2.32
N LYS A 283 0.24 -0.18 -2.01
CA LYS A 283 -0.87 0.75 -2.23
C LYS A 283 -0.75 2.02 -1.40
N ALA A 284 -0.31 1.93 -0.15
CA ALA A 284 -0.09 3.11 0.69
C ALA A 284 1.03 4.02 0.13
N LEU A 285 2.12 3.44 -0.38
CA LEU A 285 3.18 4.19 -1.08
C LEU A 285 2.66 4.83 -2.37
N ILE A 286 1.80 4.14 -3.12
CA ILE A 286 1.16 4.69 -4.32
C ILE A 286 0.24 5.86 -3.97
N ASP A 287 -0.57 5.74 -2.91
CA ASP A 287 -1.48 6.82 -2.49
C ASP A 287 -0.71 8.07 -2.02
N PHE A 288 0.41 7.86 -1.32
CA PHE A 288 1.35 8.93 -1.00
C PHE A 288 1.93 9.55 -2.28
N TYR A 289 2.46 8.73 -3.19
CA TYR A 289 3.06 9.21 -4.45
C TYR A 289 2.06 10.04 -5.26
N GLU A 290 0.85 9.51 -5.52
CA GLU A 290 -0.16 10.22 -6.28
C GLU A 290 -0.55 11.53 -5.59
N TRP A 291 -0.63 11.55 -4.26
CA TRP A 291 -0.93 12.78 -3.52
C TRP A 291 0.18 13.83 -3.60
N GLU A 292 1.46 13.45 -3.54
CA GLU A 292 2.56 14.39 -3.74
C GLU A 292 2.53 14.98 -5.15
N VAL A 293 2.34 14.15 -6.17
CA VAL A 293 2.23 14.59 -7.58
C VAL A 293 1.04 15.51 -7.78
N GLU A 294 -0.14 15.18 -7.23
CA GLU A 294 -1.36 16.02 -7.31
C GLU A 294 -1.17 17.42 -6.71
N ASN A 295 -0.14 17.64 -5.89
CA ASN A 295 0.15 18.91 -5.24
C ASN A 295 1.49 19.53 -5.67
N ASP A 296 2.03 19.12 -6.82
CA ASP A 296 3.30 19.62 -7.36
C ASP A 296 4.49 19.47 -6.39
N ARG A 297 4.48 18.41 -5.56
CA ARG A 297 5.58 18.04 -4.66
C ARG A 297 6.36 16.85 -5.22
N ASP A 298 7.63 16.76 -4.86
CA ASP A 298 8.45 15.60 -5.23
C ASP A 298 8.00 14.35 -4.47
N PRO A 299 7.44 13.32 -5.15
CA PRO A 299 6.98 12.10 -4.49
C PRO A 299 8.11 11.25 -3.90
N ASN A 300 9.38 11.56 -4.20
CA ASN A 300 10.54 10.87 -3.63
C ASN A 300 11.22 11.68 -2.51
N ALA A 301 10.69 12.85 -2.11
CA ALA A 301 11.31 13.69 -1.09
C ALA A 301 11.45 12.97 0.28
N TYR A 302 10.56 12.02 0.58
CA TYR A 302 10.60 11.19 1.78
C TYR A 302 11.16 9.79 1.54
N TRP A 303 11.56 9.49 0.31
CA TRP A 303 12.08 8.20 -0.07
C TRP A 303 13.60 8.17 0.14
N GLU A 304 14.04 7.37 1.10
CA GLU A 304 15.44 7.00 1.25
C GLU A 304 15.59 5.58 0.70
N ASP A 305 16.49 5.39 -0.27
CA ASP A 305 16.76 4.07 -0.83
C ASP A 305 17.12 3.10 0.31
N PRO A 306 16.27 2.09 0.58
CA PRO A 306 16.50 1.20 1.70
C PRO A 306 17.55 0.12 1.37
N THR A 307 17.94 -0.01 0.11
CA THR A 307 18.86 -1.05 -0.36
C THR A 307 20.33 -0.66 -0.15
N PRO A 308 21.22 -1.60 0.22
CA PRO A 308 22.65 -1.30 0.36
C PRO A 308 23.35 -0.91 -0.95
N ASP A 309 22.80 -1.32 -2.09
CA ASP A 309 23.41 -1.14 -3.41
C ASP A 309 22.84 0.04 -4.20
N GLY A 310 21.87 0.78 -3.64
CA GLY A 310 21.28 1.93 -4.31
C GLY A 310 20.37 1.57 -5.49
N SER A 311 19.82 0.34 -5.49
CA SER A 311 19.01 -0.17 -6.60
C SER A 311 17.57 0.36 -6.62
N TRP A 312 17.12 1.01 -5.55
CA TRP A 312 15.77 1.56 -5.40
C TRP A 312 15.79 3.10 -5.21
N PRO A 313 16.28 3.87 -6.20
CA PRO A 313 16.45 5.33 -6.06
C PRO A 313 15.12 6.11 -6.00
N THR A 314 13.99 5.46 -6.33
CA THR A 314 12.65 6.06 -6.30
C THR A 314 11.62 5.03 -5.85
N ILE A 315 10.44 5.49 -5.40
CA ILE A 315 9.29 4.62 -5.10
C ILE A 315 8.94 3.75 -6.33
N VAL A 316 8.93 4.32 -7.53
CA VAL A 316 8.60 3.59 -8.77
C VAL A 316 9.63 2.48 -9.04
N ALA A 317 10.92 2.76 -8.87
CA ALA A 317 11.98 1.76 -9.06
C ALA A 317 11.85 0.62 -8.03
N ALA A 318 11.59 0.95 -6.77
CA ALA A 318 11.38 -0.02 -5.70
C ALA A 318 10.19 -0.93 -5.98
N LEU A 319 9.03 -0.36 -6.32
CA LEU A 319 7.81 -1.12 -6.61
C LEU A 319 7.95 -1.96 -7.87
N LYS A 320 8.68 -1.50 -8.90
CA LYS A 320 8.97 -2.28 -10.11
C LYS A 320 9.77 -3.54 -9.81
N ASP A 321 10.90 -3.38 -9.12
CA ASP A 321 11.76 -4.51 -8.77
C ASP A 321 11.04 -5.46 -7.78
N PHE A 322 10.37 -4.91 -6.76
CA PHE A 322 9.65 -5.71 -5.79
C PHE A 322 8.49 -6.50 -6.40
N CYS A 323 7.67 -5.89 -7.28
CA CYS A 323 6.61 -6.61 -7.99
C CYS A 323 7.16 -7.74 -8.85
N ASN A 324 8.28 -7.50 -9.56
CA ASN A 324 8.92 -8.57 -10.32
C ASN A 324 9.33 -9.72 -9.39
N TRP A 325 10.14 -9.42 -8.37
CA TRP A 325 10.63 -10.41 -7.41
C TRP A 325 9.48 -11.18 -6.74
N LEU A 326 8.44 -10.49 -6.29
CA LEU A 326 7.29 -11.10 -5.61
C LEU A 326 6.61 -12.16 -6.49
N TYR A 327 6.48 -11.88 -7.78
CA TYR A 327 5.86 -12.80 -8.74
C TYR A 327 6.81 -13.92 -9.19
N THR A 328 8.09 -13.61 -9.47
CA THR A 328 9.02 -14.55 -10.12
C THR A 328 9.85 -15.38 -9.14
N ASP A 329 10.28 -14.77 -8.04
CA ASP A 329 11.43 -15.25 -7.26
C ASP A 329 11.15 -15.40 -5.77
N ALA A 330 10.14 -14.72 -5.23
CA ALA A 330 9.78 -14.83 -3.83
C ALA A 330 9.40 -16.28 -3.49
N ARG A 331 9.96 -16.78 -2.39
CA ARG A 331 9.79 -18.17 -1.94
C ARG A 331 9.32 -18.23 -0.50
N VAL A 332 8.50 -19.23 -0.20
CA VAL A 332 8.16 -19.60 1.17
C VAL A 332 9.42 -20.01 1.90
N ARG A 333 9.65 -19.47 3.09
CA ARG A 333 10.87 -19.67 3.87
C ARG A 333 10.63 -20.71 4.96
N ASP A 334 11.69 -21.40 5.39
CA ASP A 334 11.66 -22.39 6.50
C ASP A 334 11.38 -21.77 7.86
N ALA A 335 11.37 -20.45 7.90
CA ALA A 335 11.32 -19.67 9.10
C ALA A 335 9.95 -19.01 9.20
N GLY A 336 9.39 -19.03 10.40
CA GLY A 336 8.08 -18.49 10.70
C GLY A 336 6.98 -19.53 10.71
N GLY A 337 7.28 -20.84 10.60
CA GLY A 337 6.27 -21.87 10.80
C GLY A 337 5.70 -22.56 9.59
N ALA A 338 6.16 -22.18 8.40
CA ALA A 338 5.69 -22.77 7.16
C ALA A 338 5.91 -24.30 7.18
N PRO A 339 4.90 -25.10 6.82
CA PRO A 339 5.09 -26.53 6.68
C PRO A 339 6.19 -26.86 5.67
N LYS A 340 7.11 -27.75 6.07
CA LYS A 340 8.35 -28.09 5.33
C LYS A 340 8.14 -28.41 3.86
N MET A 341 7.00 -28.98 3.50
CA MET A 341 6.65 -29.34 2.11
C MET A 341 6.47 -28.14 1.17
N PHE A 342 6.31 -26.92 1.71
CA PHE A 342 6.21 -25.70 0.91
C PHE A 342 7.46 -24.83 1.00
N VAL A 343 8.38 -25.13 1.90
CA VAL A 343 9.63 -24.37 2.03
C VAL A 343 10.43 -24.44 0.72
N GLY A 344 10.82 -23.29 0.19
CA GLY A 344 11.51 -23.15 -1.10
C GLY A 344 10.57 -23.05 -2.31
N GLU A 345 9.28 -23.35 -2.16
CA GLU A 345 8.29 -23.16 -3.20
C GLU A 345 8.06 -21.67 -3.47
N ARG A 346 7.65 -21.35 -4.71
CA ARG A 346 7.31 -19.97 -5.07
C ARG A 346 6.11 -19.50 -4.24
N MET A 347 6.16 -18.23 -3.82
CA MET A 347 5.01 -17.58 -3.18
C MET A 347 3.87 -17.44 -4.18
N TRP A 348 4.12 -16.98 -5.41
CA TRP A 348 3.13 -17.07 -6.48
C TRP A 348 3.00 -18.53 -6.94
N ASP A 349 1.89 -19.15 -6.60
CA ASP A 349 1.54 -20.49 -7.08
C ASP A 349 0.67 -20.37 -8.33
N LYS A 350 1.29 -20.55 -9.49
CA LYS A 350 0.60 -20.47 -10.77
C LYS A 350 -0.48 -21.55 -10.94
N ALA A 351 -0.32 -22.72 -10.32
CA ALA A 351 -1.29 -23.81 -10.45
C ALA A 351 -2.59 -23.50 -9.71
N PHE A 352 -2.50 -22.76 -8.61
CA PHE A 352 -3.65 -22.35 -7.80
C PHE A 352 -4.07 -20.89 -8.04
N GLY A 353 -3.31 -20.12 -8.81
CA GLY A 353 -3.64 -18.74 -9.17
C GLY A 353 -3.61 -17.76 -8.00
N GLY A 354 -2.77 -17.99 -7.00
CA GLY A 354 -2.72 -17.13 -5.81
C GLY A 354 -1.35 -17.12 -5.13
N PHE A 355 -1.18 -16.17 -4.22
CA PHE A 355 0.01 -16.13 -3.38
C PHE A 355 -0.17 -16.98 -2.12
N ARG A 356 0.84 -17.78 -1.78
CA ARG A 356 0.88 -18.58 -0.55
C ARG A 356 1.04 -17.71 0.69
N TYR A 357 0.35 -18.07 1.75
CA TYR A 357 0.63 -17.54 3.08
C TYR A 357 1.93 -18.14 3.63
N ALA A 358 2.83 -17.28 4.10
CA ALA A 358 3.86 -17.66 5.05
C ALA A 358 3.42 -17.11 6.41
N ASP A 359 2.46 -17.80 7.05
CA ASP A 359 1.93 -17.38 8.33
C ASP A 359 2.74 -17.91 9.53
N ARG A 360 2.55 -17.24 10.66
CA ARG A 360 3.22 -17.44 11.95
C ARG A 360 3.06 -18.87 12.46
N TYR A 361 4.17 -19.43 12.91
CA TYR A 361 4.22 -20.37 14.03
C TYR A 361 4.85 -19.63 15.19
N THR A 362 4.03 -18.96 15.97
CA THR A 362 4.38 -18.71 17.36
C THR A 362 4.07 -19.96 18.14
N ARG A 363 5.10 -20.57 18.77
CA ARG A 363 4.99 -21.75 19.66
C ARG A 363 3.96 -21.59 20.80
N HIS A 364 3.36 -20.40 20.97
CA HIS A 364 2.47 -20.03 22.07
C HIS A 364 0.98 -20.01 21.71
N GLU A 365 0.60 -20.07 20.43
CA GLU A 365 -0.82 -19.98 20.07
C GLU A 365 -1.53 -21.33 19.92
N GLY A 366 -0.83 -22.46 19.98
CA GLY A 366 -1.46 -23.80 20.06
C GLY A 366 -2.37 -24.18 18.87
N GLU A 367 -2.48 -23.30 17.87
CA GLU A 367 -3.32 -23.45 16.69
C GLU A 367 -2.57 -24.17 15.57
N THR A 368 -3.31 -24.96 14.80
CA THR A 368 -2.85 -25.54 13.54
C THR A 368 -2.40 -24.41 12.61
N PRO A 369 -1.30 -24.55 11.85
CA PRO A 369 -0.82 -23.48 10.97
C PRO A 369 -1.95 -23.03 10.04
N ASP A 370 -2.33 -21.75 10.11
CA ASP A 370 -3.26 -21.09 9.19
C ASP A 370 -2.58 -20.94 7.81
N VAL A 371 -2.52 -22.11 7.18
CA VAL A 371 -2.45 -22.46 5.77
C VAL A 371 -1.24 -22.04 4.93
N VAL A 372 -0.75 -23.03 4.19
CA VAL A 372 0.32 -22.97 3.17
C VAL A 372 -0.24 -22.97 1.75
N GLU A 373 -1.56 -22.83 1.64
CA GLU A 373 -2.29 -22.79 0.38
C GLU A 373 -2.26 -21.38 -0.22
N ALA A 374 -2.33 -21.33 -1.55
CA ALA A 374 -2.45 -20.09 -2.28
C ALA A 374 -3.81 -19.44 -2.00
N ALA A 375 -3.82 -18.13 -1.79
CA ALA A 375 -5.02 -17.38 -1.43
C ALA A 375 -5.46 -16.41 -2.53
N PRO A 376 -6.11 -16.90 -3.60
CA PRO A 376 -6.54 -16.04 -4.71
C PRO A 376 -7.51 -14.93 -4.28
N ASP A 377 -8.26 -15.13 -3.20
CA ASP A 377 -9.13 -14.13 -2.56
C ASP A 377 -8.44 -12.79 -2.25
N LEU A 378 -7.12 -12.78 -2.06
CA LEU A 378 -6.34 -11.59 -1.69
C LEU A 378 -5.68 -10.91 -2.89
N ASN A 379 -5.75 -11.51 -4.08
CA ASN A 379 -5.02 -11.05 -5.24
C ASN A 379 -5.34 -9.59 -5.59
N LEU A 380 -6.59 -9.12 -5.38
CA LEU A 380 -6.96 -7.74 -5.71
C LEU A 380 -6.51 -6.70 -4.66
N LEU A 381 -5.90 -7.12 -3.54
CA LEU A 381 -5.12 -6.23 -2.69
C LEU A 381 -3.68 -6.02 -3.21
N ILE A 382 -3.24 -6.85 -4.17
CA ILE A 382 -1.86 -6.88 -4.69
C ILE A 382 -1.80 -6.39 -6.13
N ALA A 383 -2.70 -6.87 -6.99
CA ALA A 383 -2.77 -6.54 -8.41
C ALA A 383 -2.68 -5.04 -8.73
N PRO A 384 -3.32 -4.12 -7.97
CA PRO A 384 -3.28 -2.68 -8.28
C PRO A 384 -1.86 -2.11 -8.38
N ALA A 385 -0.91 -2.61 -7.58
CA ALA A 385 0.49 -2.17 -7.68
C ALA A 385 1.12 -2.49 -9.04
N TYR A 386 0.82 -3.67 -9.61
CA TYR A 386 1.31 -4.07 -10.93
C TYR A 386 0.76 -3.17 -12.03
N ALA A 387 -0.55 -2.88 -12.00
CA ALA A 387 -1.18 -1.97 -12.94
C ALA A 387 -0.62 -0.54 -12.84
N TRP A 388 -0.41 -0.06 -11.62
CA TRP A 388 0.17 1.27 -11.40
C TRP A 388 1.59 1.37 -11.91
N VAL A 389 2.47 0.41 -11.57
CA VAL A 389 3.86 0.46 -12.04
C VAL A 389 3.94 0.28 -13.56
N TYR A 390 3.06 -0.55 -14.16
CA TYR A 390 2.93 -0.60 -15.61
C TYR A 390 2.60 0.79 -16.19
N LYS A 391 1.61 1.48 -15.63
CA LYS A 391 1.27 2.85 -16.05
C LYS A 391 2.47 3.82 -15.94
N GLN A 392 3.26 3.71 -14.87
CA GLN A 392 4.43 4.57 -14.67
C GLN A 392 5.59 4.28 -15.63
N THR A 393 5.74 3.02 -16.08
CA THR A 393 6.99 2.57 -16.72
C THR A 393 6.83 2.04 -18.14
N GLY A 394 5.60 1.70 -18.54
CA GLY A 394 5.32 0.99 -19.79
C GLY A 394 5.81 -0.47 -19.83
N ASP A 395 6.31 -1.03 -18.72
CA ASP A 395 6.84 -2.40 -18.67
C ASP A 395 5.70 -3.43 -18.77
N THR A 396 5.49 -3.96 -19.98
CA THR A 396 4.38 -4.87 -20.30
C THR A 396 4.43 -6.18 -19.52
N ARG A 397 5.59 -6.59 -18.98
CA ARG A 397 5.69 -7.74 -18.08
C ARG A 397 4.85 -7.51 -16.82
N LEU A 398 4.86 -6.30 -16.27
CA LEU A 398 4.06 -5.97 -15.08
C LEU A 398 2.56 -5.93 -15.40
N ARG A 399 2.19 -5.48 -16.61
CA ARG A 399 0.81 -5.60 -17.11
C ARG A 399 0.38 -7.06 -17.12
N ASP A 400 1.16 -7.93 -17.74
CA ASP A 400 0.82 -9.35 -17.91
C ASP A 400 0.75 -10.10 -16.57
N GLN A 401 1.70 -9.83 -15.67
CA GLN A 401 1.69 -10.36 -14.31
C GLN A 401 0.47 -9.86 -13.52
N GLY A 402 0.19 -8.56 -13.58
CA GLY A 402 -0.99 -7.96 -12.95
C GLY A 402 -2.30 -8.54 -13.48
N ASP A 403 -2.39 -8.75 -14.79
CA ASP A 403 -3.57 -9.29 -15.47
C ASP A 403 -3.83 -10.74 -15.04
N GLU A 404 -2.80 -11.55 -14.89
CA GLU A 404 -2.92 -12.91 -14.36
C GLU A 404 -3.36 -12.92 -12.89
N ILE A 405 -2.74 -12.11 -12.04
CA ILE A 405 -3.10 -11.98 -10.63
C ILE A 405 -4.57 -11.55 -10.49
N PHE A 406 -4.97 -10.51 -11.25
CA PHE A 406 -6.34 -10.01 -11.28
C PHE A 406 -7.31 -11.10 -11.73
N ALA A 407 -7.08 -11.70 -12.90
CA ALA A 407 -7.97 -12.71 -13.46
C ALA A 407 -8.21 -13.87 -12.50
N GLN A 408 -7.16 -14.40 -11.87
CA GLN A 408 -7.30 -15.49 -10.91
C GLN A 408 -8.03 -15.06 -9.64
N GLY A 409 -7.77 -13.85 -9.15
CA GLY A 409 -8.55 -13.29 -8.05
C GLY A 409 -10.05 -13.22 -8.36
N VAL A 410 -10.42 -12.81 -9.58
CA VAL A 410 -11.84 -12.75 -9.99
C VAL A 410 -12.47 -14.13 -10.14
N ARG A 411 -11.72 -15.14 -10.60
CA ARG A 411 -12.25 -16.50 -10.79
C ARG A 411 -12.47 -17.22 -9.47
N ASP A 412 -11.48 -17.15 -8.59
CA ASP A 412 -11.34 -18.11 -7.49
C ASP A 412 -11.60 -17.49 -6.11
N ALA A 413 -11.85 -16.18 -6.04
CA ALA A 413 -12.29 -15.56 -4.80
C ALA A 413 -13.62 -16.14 -4.27
N CYS A 414 -13.66 -16.51 -2.98
CA CYS A 414 -14.85 -16.89 -2.27
C CYS A 414 -15.75 -15.70 -1.90
N LEU A 415 -16.28 -15.01 -2.92
CA LEU A 415 -17.27 -13.93 -2.73
C LEU A 415 -18.56 -14.37 -2.02
N LYS A 416 -18.82 -15.68 -1.95
CA LYS A 416 -19.94 -16.26 -1.19
C LYS A 416 -19.64 -16.50 0.30
N CYS A 417 -18.38 -16.41 0.73
CA CYS A 417 -17.93 -16.74 2.08
C CYS A 417 -18.27 -15.66 3.12
N GLY A 418 -18.39 -14.39 2.73
CA GLY A 418 -18.78 -13.32 3.67
C GLY A 418 -18.60 -11.92 3.09
N GLY A 419 -19.15 -10.92 3.79
CA GLY A 419 -18.98 -9.50 3.43
C GLY A 419 -17.50 -9.09 3.42
N LYS A 420 -16.70 -9.59 4.37
CA LYS A 420 -15.23 -9.41 4.39
C LYS A 420 -14.57 -9.79 3.07
N HIS A 421 -14.81 -11.01 2.56
CA HIS A 421 -14.20 -11.50 1.32
C HIS A 421 -14.66 -10.71 0.10
N PHE A 422 -15.93 -10.29 0.10
CA PHE A 422 -16.45 -9.38 -0.92
C PHE A 422 -15.73 -8.03 -0.89
N ASN A 423 -15.68 -7.35 0.25
CA ASN A 423 -15.03 -6.05 0.35
C ASN A 423 -13.54 -6.15 0.01
N GLN A 424 -12.85 -7.20 0.49
CA GLN A 424 -11.45 -7.47 0.17
C GLN A 424 -11.17 -7.46 -1.34
N GLN A 425 -12.07 -8.05 -2.13
CA GLN A 425 -11.94 -8.09 -3.59
C GLN A 425 -12.19 -6.73 -4.25
N TYR A 426 -13.13 -5.95 -3.72
CA TYR A 426 -13.53 -4.69 -4.34
C TYR A 426 -12.87 -3.45 -3.71
N PHE A 427 -12.10 -3.60 -2.63
CA PHE A 427 -11.48 -2.50 -1.92
C PHE A 427 -10.49 -1.73 -2.82
N TYR A 428 -9.52 -2.44 -3.41
CA TYR A 428 -8.60 -1.87 -4.40
C TYR A 428 -8.80 -2.40 -5.83
N GLY A 429 -9.77 -3.29 -6.04
CA GLY A 429 -10.07 -3.84 -7.38
C GLY A 429 -10.39 -2.77 -8.43
N PHE A 430 -11.06 -1.68 -8.03
CA PHE A 430 -11.31 -0.55 -8.92
C PHE A 430 -10.04 0.21 -9.32
N ASP A 431 -9.03 0.26 -8.44
CA ASP A 431 -7.77 0.97 -8.72
C ASP A 431 -6.96 0.23 -9.78
N TYR A 432 -7.00 -1.12 -9.76
CA TYR A 432 -6.46 -1.94 -10.84
C TYR A 432 -7.04 -1.54 -12.19
N LEU A 433 -8.37 -1.46 -12.29
CA LEU A 433 -9.05 -1.07 -13.53
C LEU A 433 -8.66 0.34 -13.95
N ARG A 434 -8.71 1.31 -13.02
CA ARG A 434 -8.33 2.70 -13.28
C ARG A 434 -6.95 2.80 -13.94
N TRP A 435 -5.95 2.12 -13.39
CA TRP A 435 -4.59 2.19 -13.92
C TRP A 435 -4.35 1.30 -15.13
N ARG A 436 -5.12 0.23 -15.33
CA ARG A 436 -5.02 -0.62 -16.54
C ARG A 436 -5.68 -0.02 -17.77
N THR A 437 -6.69 0.83 -17.61
CA THR A 437 -7.47 1.37 -18.74
C THR A 437 -7.16 2.82 -19.06
N ASN A 438 -6.66 3.60 -18.09
CA ASN A 438 -6.37 5.02 -18.29
C ASN A 438 -4.86 5.24 -18.33
N ASN A 439 -4.29 5.09 -19.53
CA ASN A 439 -2.91 5.50 -19.83
C ASN A 439 -2.86 6.99 -20.18
#